data_AF-A0A9E4FLS2-F1
#
_entry.id   AF-A0A9E4FLS2-F1
#
_cell.length_a   1.000
_cell.length_b   1.000
_cell.length_c   1.000
_cell.angle_alpha   90.00
_cell.angle_beta   90.00
_cell.angle_gamma   90.00
#
_symmetry.space_group_name_H-M   'P 1'
#
loop_
_entity.id
_entity.type
_entity.pdbx_description
1 polymer ?
#
loop_
_entity_poly.entity_id
_entity_poly.type
_entity_poly.pdbx_seq_one_letter_code
_entity_poly.pdbx_strand_id
1 'polypeptide(L)' 'MHVEKHQPGMFSWADMPVLDIDKAQDFYTRLLGVNATSTPIGPDMSYVMLDKAGKSCCALYRVSEEV' A
#
# COMPACT_ATOMS: atom_id res chain seq x y z
N MET A 1 1.97 5.46 18.95
CA MET A 1 3.19 6.20 18.59
C MET A 1 2.83 7.07 17.38
N HIS A 2 3.03 8.38 17.47
CA HIS A 2 2.67 9.33 16.41
C HIS A 2 3.97 9.87 15.81
N VAL A 3 4.22 9.61 14.53
CA VAL A 3 5.40 10.11 13.80
C VAL A 3 4.95 11.30 12.93
N GLU A 4 5.58 12.45 13.12
CA GLU A 4 5.31 13.68 12.36
C GLU A 4 6.35 13.93 11.25
N LYS A 5 7.55 13.35 11.39
CA LYS A 5 8.62 13.48 10.41
C LYS A 5 9.52 12.24 10.41
N HIS A 6 9.88 11.80 9.21
CA HIS A 6 10.95 10.83 9.00
C HIS A 6 12.27 11.57 8.80
N GLN A 7 13.25 11.34 9.68
CA GLN A 7 14.60 11.87 9.50
C GLN A 7 15.29 11.17 8.33
N PRO A 8 16.23 11.82 7.63
CA PRO A 8 17.03 11.17 6.59
C PRO A 8 17.63 9.85 7.07
N GLY A 9 17.48 8.79 6.28
CA GLY A 9 17.97 7.45 6.60
C GLY A 9 17.03 6.59 7.44
N MET A 10 15.90 7.13 7.94
CA MET A 10 14.88 6.31 8.58
C MET A 10 13.98 5.64 7.54
N PHE A 11 13.54 4.41 7.84
CA PHE A 11 12.47 3.77 7.10
C PHE A 11 11.19 4.62 7.18
N SER A 12 10.60 4.89 6.02
CA SER A 12 9.42 5.77 5.91
C SER A 12 8.32 5.21 5.02
N TRP A 13 8.59 4.16 4.24
CA TRP A 13 7.62 3.65 3.26
C TRP A 13 7.90 2.19 2.88
N ALA A 14 6.83 1.44 2.63
CA ALA A 14 6.88 0.12 2.02
C ALA A 14 5.94 0.04 0.82
N ASP A 15 6.51 -0.40 -0.29
CA ASP A 15 5.80 -0.78 -1.52
C ASP A 15 5.75 -2.29 -1.63
N MET A 16 4.54 -2.83 -1.78
CA MET A 16 4.31 -4.27 -1.81
C MET A 16 3.78 -4.70 -3.18
N PRO A 17 4.63 -5.31 -4.03
CA PRO A 17 4.16 -5.97 -5.24
C PRO A 17 3.36 -7.23 -4.89
N VAL A 18 2.19 -7.38 -5.51
CA VAL A 18 1.31 -8.53 -5.29
C VAL A 18 0.79 -9.09 -6.62
N LEU A 19 0.51 -10.39 -6.67
CA LEU A 19 -0.06 -11.04 -7.85
C LEU A 19 -1.58 -10.84 -7.95
N ASP A 20 -2.25 -10.78 -6.80
CA ASP A 20 -3.70 -10.64 -6.67
C ASP A 20 -4.01 -9.45 -5.76
N ILE A 21 -4.37 -8.33 -6.38
CA ILE A 21 -4.55 -7.06 -5.67
C ILE A 21 -5.76 -7.11 -4.74
N ASP A 22 -6.84 -7.76 -5.15
CA ASP A 22 -8.09 -7.85 -4.40
C ASP A 22 -7.88 -8.69 -3.13
N LYS A 23 -7.25 -9.86 -3.25
CA LYS A 23 -6.92 -10.69 -2.09
C LYS A 23 -5.93 -10.00 -1.15
N ALA A 24 -4.96 -9.26 -1.69
CA ALA A 24 -4.01 -8.52 -0.88
C ALA A 24 -4.68 -7.38 -0.10
N GLN A 25 -5.57 -6.62 -0.75
CA GLN A 25 -6.36 -5.59 -0.08
C GLN A 25 -7.17 -6.18 1.07
N ASP A 26 -7.93 -7.25 0.83
CA ASP A 26 -8.72 -7.92 1.87
C ASP A 26 -7.86 -8.41 3.03
N PHE A 27 -6.70 -9.01 2.72
CA PHE A 27 -5.79 -9.53 3.73
C PHE A 27 -5.18 -8.41 4.58
N TYR A 28 -4.57 -7.40 3.96
CA TYR A 28 -3.82 -6.36 4.68
C TYR A 28 -4.72 -5.36 5.38
N THR A 29 -5.90 -5.04 4.85
CA THR A 29 -6.88 -4.19 5.55
C THR A 29 -7.32 -4.84 6.86
N ARG A 30 -7.57 -6.16 6.86
CA ARG A 30 -7.92 -6.93 8.06
C ARG A 30 -6.75 -7.11 9.02
N LEU A 31 -5.58 -7.49 8.51
CA LEU A 31 -4.39 -7.76 9.32
C LEU A 31 -3.88 -6.50 10.04
N LEU A 32 -3.79 -5.39 9.31
CA LEU A 32 -3.20 -4.14 9.82
C LEU A 32 -4.27 -3.17 10.35
N GLY A 33 -5.56 -3.42 10.08
CA GLY A 33 -6.66 -2.51 10.40
C GLY A 33 -6.50 -1.17 9.68
N VAL A 34 -6.18 -1.21 8.40
CA VAL A 34 -5.97 -0.04 7.52
C VAL A 34 -7.13 0.09 6.52
N ASN A 35 -7.33 1.30 6.01
CA ASN A 35 -8.23 1.55 4.89
C ASN A 35 -7.45 1.51 3.58
N ALA A 36 -8.08 1.06 2.49
CA ALA A 36 -7.46 1.00 1.17
C ALA A 36 -8.12 2.00 0.20
N THR A 37 -7.30 2.79 -0.50
CA THR A 37 -7.76 3.73 -1.52
C THR A 37 -7.02 3.46 -2.83
N SER A 38 -7.75 3.10 -3.88
CA SER A 38 -7.17 2.80 -5.20
C SER A 38 -7.05 4.07 -6.05
N THR A 39 -5.84 4.32 -6.57
CA THR A 39 -5.57 5.42 -7.52
C THR A 39 -5.05 4.84 -8.83
N PRO A 40 -5.69 5.14 -9.98
CA PRO A 40 -5.16 4.74 -11.28
C PRO A 40 -3.79 5.37 -11.55
N ILE A 41 -2.80 4.56 -11.92
CA ILE A 41 -1.44 5.01 -12.30
C ILE A 41 -1.09 4.65 -13.75
N GLY A 42 -2.05 4.13 -14.50
CA GLY A 42 -1.94 3.77 -15.91
C GLY A 42 -3.24 3.13 -16.39
N PRO A 43 -3.34 2.74 -17.67
CA PRO A 43 -4.55 2.14 -18.24
C PRO A 43 -5.03 0.89 -17.49
N ASP A 44 -4.08 0.03 -17.08
CA ASP A 44 -4.36 -1.27 -16.46
C ASP A 44 -3.68 -1.44 -15.09
N MET A 45 -3.21 -0.33 -14.51
CA MET A 45 -2.43 -0.33 -13.27
C MET A 45 -3.07 0.60 -12.23
N SER A 46 -3.25 0.08 -11.03
CA SER A 46 -3.72 0.84 -9.88
C SER A 46 -2.71 0.75 -8.75
N TYR A 47 -2.48 1.88 -8.10
CA TYR A 47 -1.68 2.01 -6.89
C TYR A 47 -2.63 2.17 -5.70
N VAL A 48 -2.61 1.21 -4.80
CA VAL A 48 -3.51 1.17 -3.66
C VAL A 48 -2.79 1.70 -2.43
N MET A 49 -3.20 2.89 -1.99
CA MET A 49 -2.73 3.48 -0.75
C MET A 49 -3.39 2.81 0.45
N LEU A 50 -2.60 2.47 1.46
CA LEU A 50 -3.07 1.92 2.74
C LEU A 50 -2.89 2.96 3.85
N ASP A 51 -4.02 3.35 4.46
CA ASP A 51 -4.08 4.40 5.47
C ASP A 51 -4.42 3.83 6.86
N LYS A 52 -3.60 4.18 7.86
CA LYS A 52 -3.89 3.91 9.27
C LYS A 52 -4.26 5.22 9.96
N ALA A 53 -5.48 5.29 10.50
CA ALA A 53 -5.97 6.48 11.22
C ALA A 53 -5.78 7.80 10.44
N GLY A 54 -6.05 7.76 9.13
CA GLY A 54 -5.94 8.93 8.24
C GLY A 54 -4.52 9.29 7.79
N LYS A 55 -3.51 8.47 8.10
CA LYS A 55 -2.15 8.63 7.60
C LYS A 55 -1.76 7.46 6.70
N SER A 56 -1.23 7.76 5.53
CA SER A 56 -0.69 6.76 4.62
C SER A 56 0.59 6.14 5.18
N CYS A 57 0.69 4.80 5.14
CA CYS A 57 1.85 4.09 5.69
C CYS A 57 2.50 3.08 4.73
N CYS A 58 1.77 2.58 3.74
CA CYS A 58 2.27 1.66 2.73
C CYS A 58 1.35 1.64 1.51
N ALA A 59 1.76 0.93 0.47
CA ALA A 59 0.93 0.70 -0.70
C ALA A 59 1.05 -0.72 -1.26
N LEU A 60 0.03 -1.11 -2.02
CA LEU A 60 -0.02 -2.32 -2.81
C LEU A 60 -0.08 -1.95 -4.29
N TYR A 61 0.57 -2.73 -5.14
CA TYR A 61 0.35 -2.67 -6.58
C TYR A 61 0.44 -4.06 -7.19
N ARG A 62 -0.34 -4.28 -8.24
CA ARG A 62 -0.31 -5.54 -8.98
C ARG A 62 0.98 -5.60 -9.78
N VAL A 63 1.71 -6.71 -9.70
CA VAL A 63 2.76 -7.06 -10.68
C VAL A 63 2.19 -8.03 -11.70
N SER A 64 2.63 -7.89 -12.96
CA SER A 64 2.43 -8.95 -13.94
C SER A 64 3.27 -10.16 -13.54
N GLU A 65 2.75 -11.36 -13.80
CA GLU A 65 3.63 -12.54 -13.86
C GLU A 65 4.56 -12.34 -15.06
N GLU A 66 5.78 -11.88 -14.82
CA GLU A 66 6.86 -12.13 -15.77
C GLU A 66 7.16 -13.64 -15.69
N VAL A 67 6.82 -14.35 -16.77
CA VAL A 67 7.18 -15.75 -17.02
C VAL A 67 8.59 -15.80 -17.61
#